data_AF-A0A8S2SRC6-F1
#
_entry.id   AF-A0A8S2SRC6-F1
#
_cell.length_a   1.000
_cell.length_b   1.000
_cell.length_c   1.000
_cell.angle_alpha   90.00
_cell.angle_beta   90.00
_cell.angle_gamma   90.00
#
_symmetry.space_group_name_H-M   'P 1'
#
loop_
_entity.id
_entity.type
_entity.pdbx_description
1 polymer ?
#
loop_
_entity_poly.entity_id
_entity_poly.type
_entity_poly.pdbx_seq_one_letter_code
_entity_poly.pdbx_strand_id
1 'polypeptide(L)'
;PYDASGDTVIPYDSTVTIESGTILRFPRGSQLTVRGRLIAKGTPDRRIIFTSSTSALYQHQQQNHPISGSNIRFRLVDGSNIQNGLLQMYFKNQWRHVCTEFYRWFDYDATLTCRMMGFRNGSVIPYRINGSEPPWYGLQIDHPACRPNRDEHLLDCPGVRTPPRLGIHICDDKQYVRLQCDGFFDPLIVLNWGGIVFERRFQSNHLSDIPHLSDSASPLFNSLHQQPSILNYVDILHAGLRPEQTTRLYAERHAAVTVFDNLINPIFDNITVLYSASDGMNFSNVGSSVRLRNSISAYNRGHGITVTSRYGNVTLDNVYIHDNGGDGVNYALNNTEWSVREQEESPQRLYKPFCEAADTVEFPNYFSYRPQGAGTCCTQTFSSMYNTRLTLHFQSVFVNDNRTRFRVEIYDGKFDVMPLLANITFNRGIESLSSYSNELL
;
A
#
# COMPACT_ATOMS: atom_id res chain seq x y z
N PRO A 1 -14.23 -14.36 -26.22
CA PRO A 1 -14.30 -13.34 -25.15
C PRO A 1 -15.77 -13.14 -24.78
N TYR A 2 -16.05 -12.89 -23.50
CA TYR A 2 -17.39 -12.62 -22.99
C TYR A 2 -17.46 -11.16 -22.55
N ASP A 3 -18.50 -10.45 -22.97
CA ASP A 3 -18.74 -9.06 -22.60
C ASP A 3 -19.83 -8.99 -21.54
N ALA A 4 -19.51 -8.41 -20.40
CA ALA A 4 -20.52 -8.07 -19.40
C ALA A 4 -21.40 -6.92 -19.93
N SER A 5 -22.71 -7.00 -19.68
CA SER A 5 -23.63 -5.91 -20.03
C SER A 5 -23.59 -4.75 -19.04
N GLY A 6 -22.96 -4.94 -17.88
CA GLY A 6 -22.88 -3.98 -16.78
C GLY A 6 -22.39 -4.65 -15.50
N ASP A 7 -22.82 -4.13 -14.35
CA ASP A 7 -22.52 -4.73 -13.04
C ASP A 7 -22.98 -6.18 -12.99
N THR A 8 -22.09 -7.04 -12.52
CA THR A 8 -22.31 -8.49 -12.44
C THR A 8 -22.18 -8.94 -11.00
N VAL A 9 -23.15 -9.69 -10.50
CA VAL A 9 -23.16 -10.17 -9.11
C VAL A 9 -23.22 -11.70 -9.11
N ILE A 10 -22.30 -12.34 -8.40
CA ILE A 10 -22.41 -13.76 -8.02
C ILE A 10 -23.16 -13.78 -6.69
N PRO A 11 -24.45 -14.16 -6.66
CA PRO A 11 -25.26 -14.09 -5.46
C PRO A 11 -24.81 -15.11 -4.41
N TYR A 12 -25.36 -14.99 -3.21
CA TYR A 12 -25.18 -15.98 -2.15
C TYR A 12 -25.55 -17.39 -2.64
N ASP A 13 -24.86 -18.40 -2.11
CA ASP A 13 -25.04 -19.82 -2.40
C ASP A 13 -24.83 -20.25 -3.86
N SER A 14 -24.38 -19.33 -4.71
CA SER A 14 -24.02 -19.63 -6.10
C SER A 14 -22.52 -19.79 -6.25
N THR A 15 -22.12 -20.76 -7.08
CA THR A 15 -20.73 -20.93 -7.53
C THR A 15 -20.64 -20.68 -9.01
N VAL A 16 -19.79 -19.73 -9.41
CA VAL A 16 -19.46 -19.51 -10.82
C VAL A 16 -18.05 -20.04 -11.07
N THR A 17 -17.94 -20.89 -12.09
CA THR A 17 -16.66 -21.42 -12.58
C THR A 17 -16.34 -20.80 -13.92
N ILE A 18 -15.12 -20.28 -14.08
CA ILE A 18 -14.62 -19.71 -15.33
C ILE A 18 -13.55 -20.63 -15.88
N GLU A 19 -13.71 -21.01 -17.15
CA GLU A 19 -12.81 -21.92 -17.83
C GLU A 19 -11.49 -21.26 -18.24
N SER A 20 -10.43 -22.07 -18.33
CA SER A 20 -9.09 -21.64 -18.74
C SER A 20 -9.06 -20.97 -20.13
N GLY A 21 -8.29 -19.89 -20.27
CA GLY A 21 -8.20 -19.07 -21.48
C GLY A 21 -9.40 -18.14 -21.73
N THR A 22 -10.32 -18.03 -20.78
CA THR A 22 -11.47 -17.13 -20.89
C THR A 22 -11.04 -15.67 -20.74
N ILE A 23 -11.55 -14.81 -21.64
CA ILE A 23 -11.40 -13.35 -21.53
C ILE A 23 -12.78 -12.76 -21.22
N LEU A 24 -12.89 -12.07 -20.08
CA LEU A 24 -14.07 -11.34 -19.62
C LEU A 24 -13.80 -9.84 -19.71
N ARG A 25 -14.68 -9.13 -20.41
CA ARG A 25 -14.57 -7.69 -20.64
C ARG A 25 -15.72 -6.97 -19.99
N PHE A 26 -15.40 -5.90 -19.27
CA PHE A 26 -16.35 -5.12 -18.47
C PHE A 26 -16.46 -3.69 -19.02
N PRO A 27 -17.68 -3.18 -19.23
CA PRO A 27 -17.91 -1.77 -19.51
C PRO A 27 -17.27 -0.86 -18.47
N ARG A 28 -17.00 0.39 -18.85
CA ARG A 28 -16.50 1.43 -17.96
C ARG A 28 -17.25 1.43 -16.64
N GLY A 29 -16.50 1.36 -15.55
CA GLY A 29 -17.04 1.43 -14.20
C GLY A 29 -17.81 0.21 -13.71
N SER A 30 -18.15 -0.75 -14.58
CA SER A 30 -18.92 -1.93 -14.17
C SER A 30 -18.09 -2.87 -13.31
N GLN A 31 -18.70 -3.45 -12.29
CA GLN A 31 -18.01 -4.24 -11.27
C GLN A 31 -18.46 -5.70 -11.26
N LEU A 32 -17.55 -6.61 -10.90
CA LEU A 32 -17.88 -7.98 -10.53
C LEU A 32 -17.93 -8.12 -9.01
N THR A 33 -19.12 -8.25 -8.44
CA THR A 33 -19.33 -8.47 -7.01
C THR A 33 -19.50 -9.97 -6.72
N VAL A 34 -18.66 -10.52 -5.85
CA VAL A 34 -18.65 -11.93 -5.46
C VAL A 34 -19.18 -12.07 -4.02
N ARG A 35 -20.46 -12.43 -3.89
CA ARG A 35 -21.11 -12.75 -2.61
C ARG A 35 -21.15 -14.25 -2.31
N GLY A 36 -21.26 -15.05 -3.37
CA GLY A 36 -21.09 -16.50 -3.34
C GLY A 36 -19.63 -16.91 -3.54
N ARG A 37 -19.39 -17.84 -4.47
CA ARG A 37 -18.08 -18.44 -4.74
C ARG A 37 -17.66 -18.26 -6.19
N LEU A 38 -16.43 -17.82 -6.40
CA LEU A 38 -15.80 -17.70 -7.72
C LEU A 38 -14.64 -18.70 -7.84
N ILE A 39 -14.69 -19.56 -8.86
CA ILE A 39 -13.60 -20.47 -9.23
C ILE A 39 -13.09 -20.06 -10.62
N ALA A 40 -11.94 -19.38 -10.67
CA ALA A 40 -11.24 -19.06 -11.90
C ALA A 40 -9.88 -19.77 -11.89
N LYS A 41 -9.77 -20.87 -12.64
CA LYS A 41 -8.56 -21.69 -12.70
C LYS A 41 -8.06 -21.76 -14.15
N GLY A 42 -7.18 -20.84 -14.49
CA GLY A 42 -6.42 -20.86 -15.74
C GLY A 42 -5.21 -21.79 -15.65
N THR A 43 -4.36 -21.71 -16.66
CA THR A 43 -3.04 -22.38 -16.72
C THR A 43 -1.97 -21.37 -17.17
N PRO A 44 -0.66 -21.68 -17.03
CA PRO A 44 0.41 -20.78 -17.48
C PRO A 44 0.27 -20.33 -18.94
N ASP A 45 -0.19 -21.23 -19.81
CA ASP A 45 -0.39 -21.02 -21.25
C ASP A 45 -1.77 -20.45 -21.62
N ARG A 46 -2.78 -20.63 -20.75
CA ARG A 46 -4.16 -20.19 -20.98
C ARG A 46 -4.71 -19.47 -19.75
N ARG A 47 -4.13 -18.31 -19.46
CA ARG A 47 -4.57 -17.45 -18.35
C ARG A 47 -5.98 -16.93 -18.58
N ILE A 48 -6.74 -16.74 -17.50
CA ILE A 48 -8.05 -16.09 -17.53
C ILE A 48 -7.82 -14.58 -17.42
N ILE A 49 -8.48 -13.77 -18.24
CA ILE A 49 -8.26 -12.32 -18.28
C ILE A 49 -9.56 -11.58 -17.93
N PHE A 50 -9.52 -10.74 -16.91
CA PHE A 50 -10.55 -9.74 -16.59
C PHE A 50 -10.05 -8.36 -16.97
N THR A 51 -10.76 -7.64 -17.83
CA THR A 51 -10.29 -6.36 -18.37
C THR A 51 -11.43 -5.42 -18.78
N SER A 52 -11.10 -4.18 -19.10
CA SER A 52 -12.05 -3.21 -19.66
C SER A 52 -12.45 -3.61 -21.09
N SER A 53 -13.70 -3.37 -21.47
CA SER A 53 -14.19 -3.55 -22.84
C SER A 53 -13.68 -2.47 -23.80
N THR A 54 -12.96 -1.45 -23.30
CA THR A 54 -12.58 -0.27 -24.08
C THR A 54 -11.31 -0.49 -24.91
N SER A 55 -11.43 -0.40 -26.23
CA SER A 55 -10.33 -0.61 -27.19
C SER A 55 -9.21 0.42 -27.13
N ALA A 56 -9.48 1.65 -26.66
CA ALA A 56 -8.47 2.72 -26.54
C ALA A 56 -7.33 2.36 -25.55
N LEU A 57 -7.62 1.54 -24.53
CA LEU A 57 -6.61 1.08 -23.57
C LEU A 57 -5.61 0.10 -24.20
N TYR A 58 -6.07 -0.73 -25.14
CA TYR A 58 -5.22 -1.67 -25.88
C TYR A 58 -4.25 -0.96 -26.84
N GLN A 59 -4.67 0.13 -27.47
CA GLN A 59 -3.82 0.90 -28.40
C GLN A 59 -2.75 1.70 -27.67
N HIS A 60 -3.06 2.22 -26.47
CA HIS A 60 -2.10 3.00 -25.69
C HIS A 60 -0.97 2.15 -25.10
N GLN A 61 -1.22 0.87 -24.77
CA GLN A 61 -0.18 -0.06 -24.30
C GLN A 61 0.88 -0.37 -25.37
N GLN A 62 0.53 -0.36 -26.65
CA GLN A 62 1.50 -0.61 -27.73
C GLN A 62 2.29 0.64 -28.14
N GLN A 63 1.82 1.85 -27.78
CA GLN A 63 2.44 3.11 -28.17
C GLN A 63 3.15 3.85 -27.02
N ASN A 64 2.80 3.57 -25.77
CA ASN A 64 3.36 4.24 -24.60
C ASN A 64 3.90 3.23 -23.58
N HIS A 65 5.05 2.64 -23.89
CA HIS A 65 6.05 2.53 -22.84
C HIS A 65 6.41 3.97 -22.42
N PRO A 66 6.54 4.30 -21.13
CA PRO A 66 7.03 5.62 -20.74
C PRO A 66 8.39 5.82 -21.39
N ILE A 67 8.44 6.66 -22.42
CA ILE A 67 9.69 7.00 -23.09
C ILE A 67 10.53 7.75 -22.06
N SER A 68 11.62 7.08 -21.71
CA SER A 68 12.81 7.55 -21.00
C SER A 68 13.15 9.02 -21.21
N GLY A 69 13.63 9.64 -20.12
CA GLY A 69 14.47 10.84 -20.20
C GLY A 69 14.92 11.33 -18.82
N SER A 70 14.02 11.37 -17.84
CA SER A 70 14.37 11.79 -16.48
C SER A 70 14.25 10.62 -15.50
N ASN A 71 15.37 10.21 -14.91
CA ASN A 71 15.42 9.32 -13.74
C ASN A 71 14.79 9.94 -12.48
N ILE A 72 14.19 11.12 -12.59
CA ILE A 72 13.62 11.86 -11.46
C ILE A 72 12.14 11.54 -11.40
N ARG A 73 11.74 10.89 -10.29
CA ARG A 73 10.37 10.54 -9.96
C ARG A 73 10.02 11.12 -8.60
N PHE A 74 8.74 11.42 -8.39
CA PHE A 74 8.23 11.91 -7.12
C PHE A 74 7.15 10.97 -6.60
N ARG A 75 7.01 10.89 -5.28
CA ARG A 75 5.89 10.24 -4.59
C ARG A 75 5.59 10.94 -3.28
N LEU A 76 4.39 10.70 -2.77
CA LEU A 76 3.98 11.10 -1.43
C LEU A 76 3.90 9.85 -0.54
N VAL A 77 4.48 9.95 0.65
CA VAL A 77 4.50 8.89 1.68
C VAL A 77 3.96 9.46 3.00
N ASP A 78 3.57 8.62 3.95
CA ASP A 78 3.18 9.08 5.31
C ASP A 78 1.87 9.90 5.30
N GLY A 79 1.10 9.70 4.23
CA GLY A 79 -0.25 10.20 4.09
C GLY A 79 -1.29 9.13 4.31
N SER A 80 -2.54 9.56 4.39
CA SER A 80 -3.69 8.64 4.45
C SER A 80 -3.97 7.96 3.10
N ASN A 81 -3.38 8.45 2.02
CA ASN A 81 -3.47 7.89 0.67
C ASN A 81 -2.36 8.49 -0.21
N ILE A 82 -2.25 8.02 -1.46
CA ILE A 82 -1.25 8.50 -2.45
C ILE A 82 -1.32 9.99 -2.80
N GLN A 83 -2.38 10.69 -2.40
CA GLN A 83 -2.61 12.10 -2.73
C GLN A 83 -2.12 13.04 -1.64
N ASN A 84 -1.71 12.55 -0.47
CA ASN A 84 -1.13 13.41 0.55
C ASN A 84 0.05 12.75 1.22
N GLY A 85 0.91 13.55 1.85
CA GLY A 85 2.05 13.02 2.58
C GLY A 85 3.34 13.81 2.39
N LEU A 86 4.42 13.31 2.97
CA LEU A 86 5.77 13.82 2.78
C LEU A 86 6.25 13.52 1.36
N LEU A 87 6.84 14.52 0.72
CA LEU A 87 7.41 14.42 -0.61
C LEU A 87 8.73 13.66 -0.56
N GLN A 88 8.82 12.64 -1.41
CA GLN A 88 10.09 11.98 -1.72
C GLN A 88 10.42 12.08 -3.21
N MET A 89 11.71 12.22 -3.49
CA MET A 89 12.28 12.25 -4.84
C MET A 89 13.19 11.05 -5.05
N TYR A 90 13.00 10.33 -6.15
CA TYR A 90 13.91 9.28 -6.60
C TYR A 90 15.15 9.93 -7.23
N PHE A 91 16.29 9.78 -6.56
CA PHE A 91 17.54 10.40 -6.98
C PHE A 91 18.74 9.53 -6.60
N LYS A 92 19.62 9.25 -7.57
CA LYS A 92 20.77 8.34 -7.42
C LYS A 92 20.35 6.97 -6.88
N ASN A 93 19.37 6.36 -7.54
CA ASN A 93 18.84 5.02 -7.26
C ASN A 93 18.24 4.82 -5.85
N GLN A 94 17.91 5.90 -5.14
CA GLN A 94 17.27 5.85 -3.82
C GLN A 94 16.17 6.91 -3.75
N TRP A 95 15.07 6.63 -3.04
CA TRP A 95 14.17 7.73 -2.69
C TRP A 95 14.65 8.45 -1.45
N ARG A 96 14.43 9.76 -1.43
CA ARG A 96 14.88 10.66 -0.37
C ARG A 96 13.78 11.65 -0.05
N HIS A 97 13.56 11.92 1.22
CA HIS A 97 12.66 12.99 1.65
C HIS A 97 13.19 14.35 1.18
N VAL A 98 12.28 15.21 0.76
CA VAL A 98 12.59 16.58 0.34
C VAL A 98 12.40 17.53 1.51
N CYS A 99 13.43 18.27 1.89
CA CYS A 99 13.35 19.30 2.93
C CYS A 99 13.53 20.71 2.37
N THR A 100 12.96 21.67 3.11
CA THR A 100 12.90 23.09 2.78
C THR A 100 13.10 23.94 4.05
N GLU A 101 13.57 25.17 3.87
CA GLU A 101 13.41 26.20 4.90
C GLU A 101 11.92 26.54 5.09
N PHE A 102 11.58 27.05 6.28
CA PHE A 102 10.21 27.41 6.62
C PHE A 102 9.58 28.38 5.61
N TYR A 103 8.37 28.05 5.15
CA TYR A 103 7.55 28.88 4.25
C TYR A 103 8.16 29.20 2.87
N ARG A 104 9.05 28.35 2.35
CA ARG A 104 9.68 28.58 1.04
C ARG A 104 9.12 27.79 -0.14
N TRP A 105 8.21 26.86 0.13
CA TRP A 105 7.38 26.19 -0.88
C TRP A 105 5.99 26.80 -0.94
N PHE A 106 5.49 26.99 -2.15
CA PHE A 106 4.16 27.53 -2.42
C PHE A 106 3.27 26.52 -3.17
N ASP A 107 1.97 26.77 -3.19
CA ASP A 107 0.99 25.89 -3.86
C ASP A 107 1.26 25.73 -5.37
N TYR A 108 1.90 26.73 -6.00
CA TYR A 108 2.31 26.58 -7.40
C TYR A 108 3.45 25.56 -7.56
N ASP A 109 4.44 25.57 -6.66
CA ASP A 109 5.52 24.56 -6.63
C ASP A 109 4.93 23.16 -6.39
N ALA A 110 3.99 23.07 -5.44
CA ALA A 110 3.24 21.83 -5.15
C ALA A 110 2.45 21.36 -6.37
N THR A 111 1.78 22.26 -7.08
CA THR A 111 1.01 21.94 -8.29
C THR A 111 1.90 21.38 -9.39
N LEU A 112 3.05 21.98 -9.68
CA LEU A 112 3.98 21.44 -10.68
C LEU A 112 4.51 20.05 -10.27
N THR A 113 4.81 19.87 -8.98
CA THR A 113 5.23 18.58 -8.42
C THR A 113 4.12 17.51 -8.54
N CYS A 114 2.90 17.85 -8.17
CA CYS A 114 1.72 16.98 -8.28
C CYS A 114 1.42 16.60 -9.74
N ARG A 115 1.63 17.51 -10.70
CA ARG A 115 1.50 17.21 -12.13
C ARG A 115 2.52 16.19 -12.61
N MET A 116 3.76 16.27 -12.15
CA MET A 116 4.79 15.26 -12.45
C MET A 116 4.43 13.87 -11.87
N MET A 117 3.57 13.82 -10.85
CA MET A 117 3.01 12.58 -10.30
C MET A 117 1.66 12.18 -10.93
N GLY A 118 1.19 12.87 -11.97
CA GLY A 118 -0.05 12.57 -12.70
C GLY A 118 -1.32 13.11 -12.04
N PHE A 119 -1.22 14.13 -11.18
CA PHE A 119 -2.37 14.85 -10.60
C PHE A 119 -2.59 16.20 -11.31
N ARG A 120 -3.72 16.87 -11.06
CA ARG A 120 -4.02 18.16 -11.73
C ARG A 120 -3.43 19.34 -10.97
N ASN A 121 -3.68 19.38 -9.68
CA ASN A 121 -3.35 20.47 -8.78
C ASN A 121 -2.69 19.94 -7.50
N GLY A 122 -2.10 20.84 -6.73
CA GLY A 122 -1.68 20.53 -5.38
C GLY A 122 -1.46 21.76 -4.52
N SER A 123 -1.38 21.53 -3.21
CA SER A 123 -1.11 22.53 -2.20
C SER A 123 -0.08 22.03 -1.19
N VAL A 124 0.63 22.98 -0.58
CA VAL A 124 1.56 22.68 0.51
C VAL A 124 0.76 22.53 1.79
N ILE A 125 0.95 21.43 2.51
CA ILE A 125 0.38 21.25 3.85
C ILE A 125 1.40 21.79 4.87
N PRO A 126 1.06 22.85 5.64
CA PRO A 126 1.94 23.33 6.68
C PRO A 126 2.12 22.26 7.75
N TYR A 127 3.33 21.72 7.88
CA TYR A 127 3.65 20.67 8.84
C TYR A 127 4.63 21.20 9.89
N ARG A 128 4.18 21.33 11.15
CA ARG A 128 5.08 21.60 12.29
C ARG A 128 5.54 20.27 12.87
N ILE A 129 6.85 20.15 13.06
CA ILE A 129 7.48 18.96 13.62
C ILE A 129 7.10 18.85 15.10
N ASN A 130 6.38 17.79 15.46
CA ASN A 130 6.28 17.30 16.84
C ASN A 130 6.94 15.92 16.88
N GLY A 131 8.20 15.85 17.31
CA GLY A 131 8.90 14.57 17.46
C GLY A 131 9.44 13.98 16.15
N SER A 132 10.37 13.03 16.32
CA SER A 132 11.41 12.60 15.39
C SER A 132 10.95 11.71 14.23
N GLU A 133 11.03 12.22 12.99
CA GLU A 133 10.95 11.45 11.73
C GLU A 133 11.91 12.03 10.66
N PRO A 134 12.43 11.21 9.73
CA PRO A 134 13.57 10.31 9.89
C PRO A 134 14.93 11.03 9.68
N PRO A 135 16.03 10.58 10.34
CA PRO A 135 17.23 11.39 10.49
C PRO A 135 18.39 11.06 9.53
N TRP A 136 18.15 10.73 8.26
CA TRP A 136 19.29 10.49 7.37
C TRP A 136 19.03 10.68 5.88
N TYR A 137 19.97 11.37 5.23
CA TYR A 137 20.18 11.39 3.78
C TYR A 137 19.05 12.01 2.94
N GLY A 138 18.44 13.07 3.48
CA GLY A 138 17.46 13.89 2.79
C GLY A 138 18.05 14.74 1.66
N LEU A 139 17.16 15.28 0.85
CA LEU A 139 17.46 16.10 -0.31
C LEU A 139 16.88 17.50 -0.07
N GLN A 140 17.70 18.53 -0.20
CA GLN A 140 17.22 19.89 0.01
C GLN A 140 16.77 20.54 -1.31
N ILE A 141 15.49 20.87 -1.40
CA ILE A 141 14.93 21.82 -2.37
C ILE A 141 14.37 22.98 -1.56
N ASP A 142 15.19 24.02 -1.42
CA ASP A 142 14.97 25.09 -0.47
C ASP A 142 13.85 26.05 -0.91
N HIS A 143 13.97 26.62 -2.10
CA HIS A 143 12.98 27.53 -2.64
C HIS A 143 12.90 27.30 -4.15
N PRO A 144 11.93 26.51 -4.65
CA PRO A 144 11.84 26.22 -6.09
C PRO A 144 11.72 27.48 -6.95
N ALA A 145 11.07 28.52 -6.43
CA ALA A 145 10.84 29.79 -7.12
C ALA A 145 10.12 29.65 -8.46
N CYS A 146 9.17 28.70 -8.56
CA CYS A 146 8.44 28.43 -9.79
C CYS A 146 7.58 29.63 -10.20
N ARG A 147 7.53 29.90 -11.50
CA ARG A 147 6.86 31.04 -12.13
C ARG A 147 5.61 30.58 -12.88
N PRO A 148 4.43 31.10 -12.52
CA PRO A 148 3.20 30.85 -13.27
C PRO A 148 3.36 31.09 -14.77
N ASN A 149 2.89 30.15 -15.58
CA ASN A 149 2.90 30.19 -17.05
C ASN A 149 4.28 30.20 -17.72
N ARG A 150 5.38 30.02 -16.97
CA ARG A 150 6.73 29.84 -17.53
C ARG A 150 7.30 28.47 -17.25
N ASP A 151 7.08 27.97 -16.05
CA ASP A 151 7.59 26.67 -15.62
C ASP A 151 6.47 25.63 -15.71
N GLU A 152 6.73 24.51 -16.38
CA GLU A 152 5.78 23.40 -16.59
C GLU A 152 6.06 22.21 -15.67
N HIS A 153 7.31 22.06 -15.23
CA HIS A 153 7.76 21.06 -14.26
C HIS A 153 8.52 21.69 -13.10
N LEU A 154 8.53 21.03 -11.93
CA LEU A 154 9.28 21.49 -10.76
C LEU A 154 10.77 21.72 -11.09
N LEU A 155 11.34 20.90 -11.96
CA LEU A 155 12.75 20.95 -12.34
C LEU A 155 13.10 22.14 -13.24
N ASP A 156 12.11 22.78 -13.86
CA ASP A 156 12.31 23.98 -14.70
C ASP A 156 12.48 25.24 -13.84
N CYS A 157 12.04 25.17 -12.58
CA CYS A 157 11.99 26.32 -11.72
C CYS A 157 13.40 26.81 -11.34
N PRO A 158 13.68 28.11 -11.41
CA PRO A 158 15.03 28.67 -11.32
C PRO A 158 15.70 28.44 -9.96
N GLY A 159 14.92 28.20 -8.91
CA GLY A 159 15.42 27.92 -7.57
C GLY A 159 15.68 26.43 -7.30
N VAL A 160 15.25 25.53 -8.19
CA VAL A 160 15.58 24.11 -8.12
C VAL A 160 16.96 23.89 -8.72
N ARG A 161 17.93 23.58 -7.85
CA ARG A 161 19.28 23.22 -8.30
C ARG A 161 19.26 21.83 -8.93
N THR A 162 19.93 21.68 -10.07
CA THR A 162 20.15 20.40 -10.75
C THR A 162 21.66 20.11 -10.83
N PRO A 163 22.19 19.13 -10.06
CA PRO A 163 21.49 18.26 -9.11
C PRO A 163 21.13 18.98 -7.80
N PRO A 164 20.07 18.54 -7.10
CA PRO A 164 19.71 19.08 -5.79
C PRO A 164 20.77 18.72 -4.75
N ARG A 165 20.81 19.49 -3.66
CA ARG A 165 21.80 19.25 -2.61
C ARG A 165 21.44 18.00 -1.81
N LEU A 166 22.45 17.18 -1.56
CA LEU A 166 22.34 15.91 -0.85
C LEU A 166 23.34 15.89 0.30
N GLY A 167 22.93 15.42 1.47
CA GLY A 167 23.82 15.23 2.60
C GLY A 167 23.10 14.61 3.80
N ILE A 168 23.87 14.02 4.70
CA ILE A 168 23.35 13.40 5.93
C ILE A 168 22.64 14.45 6.79
N HIS A 169 23.32 15.58 7.04
CA HIS A 169 22.87 16.65 7.91
C HIS A 169 22.18 17.82 7.18
N ILE A 170 21.87 17.64 5.88
CA ILE A 170 21.42 18.76 5.07
C ILE A 170 19.99 19.21 5.41
N CYS A 171 19.21 18.30 6.00
CA CYS A 171 17.84 18.54 6.44
C CYS A 171 17.74 18.76 7.95
N ASP A 172 18.86 18.85 8.66
CA ASP A 172 18.87 19.15 10.09
C ASP A 172 18.26 20.54 10.30
N ASP A 173 17.36 20.63 11.28
CA ASP A 173 16.58 21.83 11.64
C ASP A 173 15.67 22.39 10.52
N LYS A 174 15.35 21.59 9.48
CA LYS A 174 14.47 21.99 8.36
C LYS A 174 13.12 21.28 8.40
N GLN A 175 12.17 21.83 7.64
CA GLN A 175 10.87 21.17 7.44
C GLN A 175 10.94 20.22 6.26
N TYR A 176 10.33 19.04 6.40
CA TYR A 176 10.04 18.19 5.26
C TYR A 176 8.83 18.72 4.49
N VAL A 177 8.93 18.71 3.16
CA VAL A 177 7.86 19.17 2.27
C VAL A 177 6.72 18.17 2.35
N ARG A 178 5.53 18.65 2.73
CA ARG A 178 4.30 17.86 2.77
C ARG A 178 3.30 18.45 1.78
N LEU A 179 2.74 17.62 0.91
CA LEU A 179 1.81 18.06 -0.15
C LEU A 179 0.45 17.38 -0.02
N GLN A 180 -0.58 18.05 -0.55
CA GLN A 180 -1.87 17.49 -0.94
C GLN A 180 -1.98 17.66 -2.45
N CYS A 181 -2.31 16.59 -3.19
CA CYS A 181 -2.53 16.59 -4.62
C CYS A 181 -4.00 16.30 -4.95
N ASP A 182 -4.57 17.04 -5.89
CA ASP A 182 -5.99 16.93 -6.23
C ASP A 182 -6.21 16.73 -7.72
N GLY A 183 -7.25 15.97 -8.05
CA GLY A 183 -7.60 15.61 -9.41
C GLY A 183 -6.57 14.73 -10.11
N PHE A 184 -7.00 13.96 -11.10
CA PHE A 184 -6.11 13.07 -11.86
C PHE A 184 -5.94 13.62 -13.28
N PHE A 185 -4.70 13.60 -13.76
CA PHE A 185 -4.32 13.91 -15.12
C PHE A 185 -4.04 12.60 -15.86
N ASP A 186 -5.06 11.75 -15.98
CA ASP A 186 -4.99 10.58 -16.84
C ASP A 186 -6.34 10.39 -17.54
N PRO A 187 -6.44 10.72 -18.85
CA PRO A 187 -7.67 10.58 -19.60
C PRO A 187 -8.06 9.12 -19.87
N LEU A 188 -7.20 8.15 -19.61
CA LEU A 188 -7.46 6.73 -19.85
C LEU A 188 -7.98 6.01 -18.62
N ILE A 189 -7.63 6.46 -17.41
CA ILE A 189 -8.15 5.91 -16.15
C ILE A 189 -9.69 5.94 -16.10
N VAL A 190 -10.32 6.92 -16.75
CA VAL A 190 -11.78 7.02 -16.84
C VAL A 190 -12.40 5.88 -17.66
N LEU A 191 -11.61 5.07 -18.35
CA LEU A 191 -12.07 3.94 -19.17
C LEU A 191 -11.94 2.60 -18.43
N ASN A 192 -11.37 2.61 -17.22
CA ASN A 192 -11.24 1.41 -16.40
C ASN A 192 -12.60 0.87 -15.98
N TRP A 193 -12.66 -0.43 -15.71
CA TRP A 193 -13.82 -1.07 -15.08
C TRP A 193 -13.70 -1.09 -13.56
N GLY A 194 -14.73 -1.55 -12.85
CA GLY A 194 -14.86 -1.47 -11.39
C GLY A 194 -14.09 -2.51 -10.59
N GLY A 195 -13.49 -3.50 -11.25
CA GLY A 195 -12.71 -4.55 -10.59
C GLY A 195 -13.56 -5.67 -9.97
N ILE A 196 -12.90 -6.53 -9.20
CA ILE A 196 -13.51 -7.66 -8.50
C ILE A 196 -13.65 -7.31 -7.02
N VAL A 197 -14.86 -7.40 -6.49
CA VAL A 197 -15.14 -7.14 -5.07
C VAL A 197 -15.70 -8.39 -4.42
N PHE A 198 -14.96 -8.93 -3.46
CA PHE A 198 -15.45 -9.94 -2.54
C PHE A 198 -16.07 -9.24 -1.33
N GLU A 199 -17.39 -9.38 -1.16
CA GLU A 199 -18.12 -8.84 -0.02
C GLU A 199 -19.17 -9.84 0.47
N ARG A 200 -19.45 -9.80 1.78
CA ARG A 200 -20.64 -10.42 2.36
C ARG A 200 -21.37 -9.34 3.15
N ARG A 201 -22.44 -8.80 2.58
CA ARG A 201 -23.36 -7.92 3.31
C ARG A 201 -24.41 -8.80 3.98
N PHE A 202 -24.29 -9.02 5.29
CA PHE A 202 -25.42 -9.50 6.06
C PHE A 202 -26.52 -8.44 6.01
N GLN A 203 -27.74 -8.85 5.67
CA GLN A 203 -28.87 -7.94 5.45
C GLN A 203 -29.48 -7.38 6.75
N SER A 204 -28.80 -7.52 7.90
CA SER A 204 -29.33 -7.09 9.19
C SER A 204 -28.66 -5.82 9.70
N ASN A 205 -29.49 -4.90 10.19
CA ASN A 205 -29.09 -3.68 10.88
C ASN A 205 -28.87 -3.90 12.39
N HIS A 206 -29.01 -5.14 12.90
CA HIS A 206 -28.83 -5.47 14.31
C HIS A 206 -27.48 -6.17 14.55
N LEU A 207 -26.66 -5.62 15.46
CA LEU A 207 -25.40 -6.23 15.89
C LEU A 207 -25.55 -7.66 16.45
N SER A 208 -26.74 -8.02 16.95
CA SER A 208 -27.07 -9.36 17.45
C SER A 208 -27.15 -10.42 16.36
N ASP A 209 -27.26 -10.00 15.09
CA ASP A 209 -27.39 -10.90 13.95
C ASP A 209 -26.03 -11.17 13.28
N ILE A 210 -24.97 -10.51 13.76
CA ILE A 210 -23.58 -10.81 13.43
C ILE A 210 -23.18 -12.02 14.27
N PRO A 211 -22.86 -13.18 13.65
CA PRO A 211 -22.49 -14.38 14.41
C PRO A 211 -21.25 -14.10 15.26
N HIS A 212 -21.39 -14.15 16.58
CA HIS A 212 -20.24 -14.15 17.47
C HIS A 212 -19.47 -15.47 17.27
N LEU A 213 -18.13 -15.39 17.19
CA LEU A 213 -17.22 -16.53 17.03
C LEU A 213 -17.39 -17.65 18.09
N SER A 214 -18.19 -17.42 19.13
CA SER A 214 -18.52 -18.39 20.18
C SER A 214 -19.65 -19.36 19.81
N ASP A 215 -20.44 -19.10 18.77
CA ASP A 215 -21.58 -19.96 18.37
C ASP A 215 -21.19 -20.95 17.26
N SER A 216 -20.20 -21.79 17.56
CA SER A 216 -19.74 -22.89 16.69
C SER A 216 -20.82 -23.93 16.36
N ALA A 217 -21.99 -23.87 17.01
CA ALA A 217 -23.12 -24.77 16.81
C ALA A 217 -24.28 -24.14 15.99
N SER A 218 -24.19 -22.88 15.56
CA SER A 218 -25.24 -22.27 14.74
C SER A 218 -25.23 -22.83 13.31
N PRO A 219 -26.38 -23.21 12.71
CA PRO A 219 -26.44 -23.66 11.32
C PRO A 219 -25.90 -22.62 10.31
N LEU A 220 -25.91 -21.33 10.66
CA LEU A 220 -25.24 -20.26 9.90
C LEU A 220 -23.71 -20.39 9.95
N PHE A 221 -23.14 -20.88 11.06
CA PHE A 221 -21.71 -21.16 11.23
C PHE A 221 -21.23 -22.34 10.37
N ASN A 222 -22.09 -23.33 10.13
CA ASN A 222 -21.80 -24.43 9.20
C ASN A 222 -21.93 -23.98 7.72
N SER A 223 -22.80 -23.01 7.42
CA SER A 223 -22.87 -22.36 6.11
C SER A 223 -21.69 -21.38 5.86
N LEU A 224 -21.01 -20.94 6.92
CA LEU A 224 -19.83 -20.06 6.87
C LEU A 224 -18.55 -20.79 6.40
N HIS A 225 -18.55 -22.12 6.35
CA HIS A 225 -17.55 -22.94 5.64
C HIS A 225 -17.83 -23.06 4.13
N GLN A 226 -18.33 -22.00 3.49
CA GLN A 226 -18.28 -21.94 2.02
C GLN A 226 -16.81 -22.01 1.59
N GLN A 227 -16.51 -23.00 0.75
CA GLN A 227 -15.17 -23.21 0.21
C GLN A 227 -14.63 -21.91 -0.40
N PRO A 228 -13.35 -21.57 -0.19
CA PRO A 228 -12.80 -20.27 -0.56
C PRO A 228 -12.88 -20.04 -2.07
N SER A 229 -13.19 -18.82 -2.50
CA SER A 229 -13.01 -18.44 -3.91
C SER A 229 -11.54 -18.66 -4.32
N ILE A 230 -11.31 -19.15 -5.53
CA ILE A 230 -9.98 -19.50 -6.03
C ILE A 230 -9.73 -18.76 -7.32
N LEU A 231 -8.67 -17.96 -7.36
CA LEU A 231 -8.14 -17.36 -8.58
C LEU A 231 -6.72 -17.88 -8.80
N ASN A 232 -6.55 -18.65 -9.87
CA ASN A 232 -5.26 -19.21 -10.25
C ASN A 232 -4.97 -18.97 -11.74
N TYR A 233 -3.78 -18.45 -12.06
CA TYR A 233 -3.42 -18.02 -13.42
C TYR A 233 -4.43 -17.04 -14.02
N VAL A 234 -4.61 -15.90 -13.34
CA VAL A 234 -5.60 -14.87 -13.68
C VAL A 234 -4.92 -13.51 -13.84
N ASP A 235 -5.25 -12.81 -14.92
CA ASP A 235 -4.82 -11.43 -15.18
C ASP A 235 -6.00 -10.49 -14.99
N ILE A 236 -5.81 -9.44 -14.20
CA ILE A 236 -6.80 -8.42 -13.87
C ILE A 236 -6.22 -7.07 -14.30
N LEU A 237 -6.77 -6.53 -15.38
CA LEU A 237 -6.20 -5.39 -16.08
C LEU A 237 -7.19 -4.22 -16.10
N HIS A 238 -6.68 -2.99 -16.02
CA HIS A 238 -7.47 -1.76 -16.22
C HIS A 238 -8.75 -1.67 -15.36
N ALA A 239 -8.65 -2.07 -14.10
CA ALA A 239 -9.74 -2.06 -13.14
C ALA A 239 -9.67 -0.85 -12.19
N GLY A 240 -10.53 -0.80 -11.15
CA GLY A 240 -10.45 0.16 -10.04
C GLY A 240 -11.21 1.48 -10.21
N LEU A 241 -12.12 1.58 -11.18
CA LEU A 241 -12.98 2.76 -11.38
C LEU A 241 -14.42 2.47 -10.95
N ARG A 242 -15.00 3.24 -10.04
CA ARG A 242 -16.44 3.17 -9.76
C ARG A 242 -17.15 4.39 -10.36
N PRO A 243 -18.24 4.23 -11.13
CA PRO A 243 -19.03 5.34 -11.60
C PRO A 243 -19.84 5.88 -10.40
N GLU A 244 -19.67 7.16 -10.11
CA GLU A 244 -20.38 7.88 -9.04
C GLU A 244 -21.91 7.79 -9.26
N GLN A 245 -22.65 7.51 -8.19
CA GLN A 245 -24.12 7.69 -8.15
C GLN A 245 -24.54 9.08 -7.63
N THR A 246 -23.60 9.96 -7.28
CA THR A 246 -23.92 11.28 -6.73
C THR A 246 -23.02 12.37 -7.33
N THR A 247 -23.60 13.55 -7.46
CA THR A 247 -23.17 14.74 -8.22
C THR A 247 -21.90 15.45 -7.71
N ARG A 248 -20.88 14.73 -7.24
CA ARG A 248 -19.56 15.32 -6.99
C ARG A 248 -18.65 15.02 -8.19
N LEU A 249 -17.62 15.84 -8.35
CA LEU A 249 -16.77 15.86 -9.55
C LEU A 249 -15.64 14.81 -9.46
N TYR A 250 -15.79 13.76 -8.63
CA TYR A 250 -14.70 12.90 -8.16
C TYR A 250 -15.17 11.46 -7.94
N ALA A 251 -15.08 10.62 -8.97
CA ALA A 251 -15.34 9.19 -8.87
C ALA A 251 -14.56 8.54 -7.72
N GLU A 252 -15.26 7.84 -6.81
CA GLU A 252 -14.63 7.05 -5.74
C GLU A 252 -13.85 5.88 -6.34
N ARG A 253 -12.53 5.91 -6.15
CA ARG A 253 -11.62 4.90 -6.64
C ARG A 253 -11.51 3.73 -5.67
N HIS A 254 -11.64 2.52 -6.18
CA HIS A 254 -11.49 1.27 -5.41
C HIS A 254 -10.33 0.46 -5.99
N ALA A 255 -9.78 -0.46 -5.21
CA ALA A 255 -8.74 -1.34 -5.71
C ALA A 255 -9.27 -2.27 -6.81
N ALA A 256 -8.40 -2.67 -7.75
CA ALA A 256 -8.76 -3.59 -8.82
C ALA A 256 -9.29 -4.93 -8.27
N VAL A 257 -8.74 -5.38 -7.14
CA VAL A 257 -9.30 -6.45 -6.31
C VAL A 257 -9.56 -5.91 -4.92
N THR A 258 -10.79 -6.03 -4.43
CA THR A 258 -11.13 -5.66 -3.05
C THR A 258 -11.68 -6.89 -2.34
N VAL A 259 -11.11 -7.20 -1.18
CA VAL A 259 -11.64 -8.19 -0.24
C VAL A 259 -12.05 -7.45 1.01
N PHE A 260 -13.33 -7.47 1.29
CA PHE A 260 -13.91 -6.78 2.43
C PHE A 260 -14.72 -7.77 3.25
N ASP A 261 -14.47 -7.83 4.57
CA ASP A 261 -15.08 -8.71 5.59
C ASP A 261 -14.11 -9.77 6.17
N ASN A 262 -14.27 -10.10 7.45
CA ASN A 262 -13.37 -10.98 8.17
C ASN A 262 -13.55 -12.48 7.83
N LEU A 263 -14.70 -12.84 7.27
CA LEU A 263 -15.11 -14.21 6.98
C LEU A 263 -14.84 -14.63 5.52
N ILE A 264 -14.22 -13.75 4.72
CA ILE A 264 -13.88 -14.02 3.33
C ILE A 264 -12.38 -14.29 3.19
N ASN A 265 -12.03 -15.50 2.76
CA ASN A 265 -10.66 -16.00 2.65
C ASN A 265 -10.33 -16.52 1.22
N PRO A 266 -10.38 -15.66 0.19
CA PRO A 266 -10.02 -16.07 -1.15
C PRO A 266 -8.55 -16.49 -1.24
N ILE A 267 -8.28 -17.46 -2.11
CA ILE A 267 -6.93 -17.94 -2.42
C ILE A 267 -6.53 -17.37 -3.77
N PHE A 268 -5.44 -16.62 -3.78
CA PHE A 268 -4.84 -16.07 -4.99
C PHE A 268 -3.47 -16.70 -5.22
N ASP A 269 -3.27 -17.28 -6.40
CA ASP A 269 -2.00 -17.89 -6.76
C ASP A 269 -1.72 -17.65 -8.25
N ASN A 270 -0.53 -17.18 -8.60
CA ASN A 270 -0.20 -16.83 -9.99
C ASN A 270 -1.16 -15.80 -10.60
N ILE A 271 -1.56 -14.76 -9.86
CA ILE A 271 -2.39 -13.67 -10.40
C ILE A 271 -1.54 -12.45 -10.76
N THR A 272 -2.01 -11.66 -11.73
CA THR A 272 -1.34 -10.42 -12.16
C THR A 272 -2.36 -9.29 -12.16
N VAL A 273 -2.10 -8.23 -11.39
CA VAL A 273 -2.93 -7.02 -11.32
C VAL A 273 -2.16 -5.84 -11.87
N LEU A 274 -2.62 -5.29 -13.00
CA LEU A 274 -1.94 -4.20 -13.70
C LEU A 274 -2.87 -3.04 -14.05
N TYR A 275 -2.30 -1.83 -14.06
CA TYR A 275 -2.96 -0.62 -14.55
C TYR A 275 -4.28 -0.29 -13.84
N SER A 276 -4.38 -0.62 -12.55
CA SER A 276 -5.49 -0.18 -11.72
C SER A 276 -5.56 1.35 -11.67
N ALA A 277 -6.77 1.88 -11.74
CA ALA A 277 -7.09 3.29 -11.54
C ALA A 277 -6.78 3.78 -10.12
N SER A 278 -6.62 2.83 -9.17
CA SER A 278 -6.35 3.04 -7.76
C SER A 278 -5.27 2.03 -7.31
N ASP A 279 -5.37 1.51 -6.08
CA ASP A 279 -4.57 0.40 -5.60
C ASP A 279 -4.76 -0.86 -6.46
N GLY A 280 -3.74 -1.72 -6.52
CA GLY A 280 -3.85 -3.03 -7.15
C GLY A 280 -4.82 -3.93 -6.37
N MET A 281 -4.54 -4.17 -5.10
CA MET A 281 -5.40 -4.98 -4.24
C MET A 281 -5.65 -4.30 -2.90
N ASN A 282 -6.86 -4.40 -2.36
CA ASN A 282 -7.20 -3.91 -1.03
C ASN A 282 -7.86 -5.03 -0.20
N PHE A 283 -7.23 -5.35 0.93
CA PHE A 283 -7.71 -6.31 1.92
C PHE A 283 -8.16 -5.55 3.16
N SER A 284 -9.46 -5.30 3.29
CA SER A 284 -10.05 -4.48 4.35
C SER A 284 -10.88 -5.33 5.32
N ASN A 285 -10.63 -5.18 6.61
CA ASN A 285 -11.25 -5.93 7.70
C ASN A 285 -11.10 -7.46 7.58
N VAL A 286 -10.05 -7.96 6.92
CA VAL A 286 -9.79 -9.40 6.78
C VAL A 286 -9.35 -9.99 8.12
N GLY A 287 -10.06 -11.00 8.61
CA GLY A 287 -9.77 -11.70 9.86
C GLY A 287 -9.37 -13.17 9.67
N SER A 288 -9.47 -13.67 8.44
CA SER A 288 -9.06 -15.00 8.02
C SER A 288 -7.81 -14.94 7.15
N SER A 289 -7.05 -16.05 7.03
CA SER A 289 -5.77 -16.12 6.30
C SER A 289 -5.99 -15.98 4.79
N VAL A 290 -6.00 -14.74 4.29
CA VAL A 290 -5.92 -14.45 2.86
C VAL A 290 -4.49 -14.73 2.42
N ARG A 291 -4.32 -15.50 1.35
CA ARG A 291 -3.01 -15.90 0.84
C ARG A 291 -2.87 -15.47 -0.61
N LEU A 292 -1.78 -14.74 -0.89
CA LEU A 292 -1.38 -14.33 -2.22
C LEU A 292 0.00 -14.93 -2.53
N ARG A 293 0.07 -15.78 -3.56
CA ARG A 293 1.31 -16.47 -3.96
C ARG A 293 1.70 -16.22 -5.40
N ASN A 294 3.00 -16.17 -5.70
CA ASN A 294 3.55 -16.16 -7.06
C ASN A 294 2.92 -15.07 -7.96
N SER A 295 2.60 -13.91 -7.38
CA SER A 295 1.70 -12.94 -8.01
C SER A 295 2.40 -11.61 -8.25
N ILE A 296 1.84 -10.81 -9.16
CA ILE A 296 2.40 -9.51 -9.55
C ILE A 296 1.35 -8.42 -9.32
N SER A 297 1.75 -7.31 -8.71
CA SER A 297 0.95 -6.08 -8.63
C SER A 297 1.80 -4.89 -9.08
N ALA A 298 1.56 -4.38 -10.28
CA ALA A 298 2.44 -3.37 -10.88
C ALA A 298 1.71 -2.35 -11.76
N TYR A 299 2.36 -1.19 -11.97
CA TYR A 299 1.82 -0.11 -12.79
C TYR A 299 0.43 0.38 -12.35
N ASN A 300 0.07 0.17 -11.08
CA ASN A 300 -1.18 0.66 -10.52
C ASN A 300 -1.02 2.11 -10.08
N ARG A 301 -2.08 2.90 -10.22
CA ARG A 301 -2.01 4.32 -9.89
C ARG A 301 -1.87 4.58 -8.38
N GLY A 302 -2.43 3.69 -7.56
CA GLY A 302 -2.35 3.68 -6.10
C GLY A 302 -1.23 2.81 -5.57
N HIS A 303 -1.42 2.26 -4.38
CA HIS A 303 -0.52 1.28 -3.78
C HIS A 303 -0.58 -0.05 -4.53
N GLY A 304 0.46 -0.86 -4.47
CA GLY A 304 0.42 -2.21 -5.04
C GLY A 304 -0.59 -3.09 -4.30
N ILE A 305 -0.45 -3.17 -2.98
CA ILE A 305 -1.36 -3.88 -2.08
C ILE A 305 -1.60 -3.01 -0.86
N THR A 306 -2.86 -2.84 -0.49
CA THR A 306 -3.26 -2.21 0.77
C THR A 306 -3.88 -3.27 1.67
N VAL A 307 -3.44 -3.35 2.92
CA VAL A 307 -4.06 -4.22 3.93
C VAL A 307 -4.50 -3.34 5.10
N THR A 308 -5.78 -3.42 5.43
CA THR A 308 -6.35 -2.86 6.66
C THR A 308 -6.99 -4.00 7.43
N SER A 309 -6.31 -4.56 8.42
CA SER A 309 -6.81 -5.74 9.17
C SER A 309 -6.88 -5.45 10.67
N ARG A 310 -7.64 -6.24 11.44
CA ARG A 310 -7.52 -6.26 12.92
C ARG A 310 -6.49 -7.29 13.39
N TYR A 311 -6.29 -8.35 12.61
CA TYR A 311 -5.62 -9.57 13.06
C TYR A 311 -4.33 -9.92 12.31
N GLY A 312 -3.99 -9.20 11.22
CA GLY A 312 -2.72 -9.47 10.52
C GLY A 312 -2.76 -10.51 9.42
N ASN A 313 -3.91 -11.13 9.16
CA ASN A 313 -3.99 -12.42 8.45
C ASN A 313 -3.90 -12.32 6.91
N VAL A 314 -2.97 -11.55 6.36
CA VAL A 314 -2.66 -11.52 4.92
C VAL A 314 -1.22 -12.00 4.71
N THR A 315 -1.06 -13.14 4.05
CA THR A 315 0.26 -13.70 3.73
C THR A 315 0.61 -13.44 2.27
N LEU A 316 1.75 -12.78 2.04
CA LEU A 316 2.33 -12.53 0.72
C LEU A 316 3.57 -13.43 0.56
N ASP A 317 3.55 -14.31 -0.45
CA ASP A 317 4.63 -15.27 -0.71
C ASP A 317 5.03 -15.22 -2.18
N ASN A 318 6.30 -14.93 -2.48
CA ASN A 318 6.80 -14.73 -3.83
C ASN A 318 5.93 -13.73 -4.64
N VAL A 319 5.63 -12.57 -4.05
CA VAL A 319 4.82 -11.52 -4.68
C VAL A 319 5.73 -10.38 -5.14
N TYR A 320 5.66 -10.04 -6.42
CA TYR A 320 6.45 -8.96 -7.00
C TYR A 320 5.60 -7.70 -7.15
N ILE A 321 6.03 -6.61 -6.50
CA ILE A 321 5.29 -5.35 -6.44
C ILE A 321 6.21 -4.22 -6.85
N HIS A 322 5.94 -3.58 -7.98
CA HIS A 322 6.83 -2.57 -8.54
C HIS A 322 6.07 -1.54 -9.40
N ASP A 323 6.70 -0.38 -9.62
CA ASP A 323 6.20 0.67 -10.51
C ASP A 323 4.75 1.12 -10.24
N ASN A 324 4.30 1.03 -8.98
CA ASN A 324 3.02 1.58 -8.54
C ASN A 324 3.19 3.06 -8.14
N GLY A 325 2.11 3.83 -8.21
CA GLY A 325 2.13 5.27 -7.90
C GLY A 325 2.23 5.59 -6.41
N GLY A 326 1.83 4.65 -5.54
CA GLY A 326 2.02 4.68 -4.10
C GLY A 326 3.05 3.67 -3.60
N ASP A 327 2.99 3.34 -2.32
CA ASP A 327 3.79 2.26 -1.72
C ASP A 327 3.54 0.90 -2.39
N GLY A 328 4.55 0.02 -2.31
CA GLY A 328 4.38 -1.37 -2.73
C GLY A 328 3.30 -2.06 -1.88
N VAL A 329 3.55 -2.17 -0.58
CA VAL A 329 2.56 -2.65 0.40
C VAL A 329 2.29 -1.53 1.40
N ASN A 330 1.03 -1.08 1.47
CA ASN A 330 0.55 -0.22 2.53
C ASN A 330 -0.20 -1.07 3.56
N TYR A 331 0.23 -1.03 4.82
CA TYR A 331 -0.32 -1.88 5.87
C TYR A 331 -0.78 -1.02 7.05
N ALA A 332 -2.07 -1.10 7.38
CA ALA A 332 -2.69 -0.47 8.54
C ALA A 332 -3.40 -1.52 9.40
N LEU A 333 -3.33 -1.41 10.74
CA LEU A 333 -4.28 -2.13 11.59
C LEU A 333 -5.47 -1.22 11.92
N ASN A 334 -6.69 -1.74 11.72
CA ASN A 334 -7.91 -1.05 12.11
C ASN A 334 -8.03 -1.13 13.63
N ASN A 335 -7.53 -0.11 14.30
CA ASN A 335 -7.36 -0.06 15.73
C ASN A 335 -8.51 0.70 16.40
N THR A 336 -9.76 0.30 16.11
CA THR A 336 -10.89 0.63 17.00
C THR A 336 -10.67 -0.15 18.29
N GLU A 337 -9.80 0.41 19.13
CA GLU A 337 -9.45 0.01 20.49
C GLU A 337 -9.53 -1.51 20.71
N TRP A 338 -8.41 -2.22 20.56
CA TRP A 338 -8.20 -3.32 21.52
C TRP A 338 -8.42 -2.68 22.88
N SER A 339 -9.45 -3.12 23.61
CA SER A 339 -9.65 -2.63 24.96
C SER A 339 -8.34 -2.83 25.71
N VAL A 340 -7.98 -1.93 26.64
CA VAL A 340 -6.78 -2.08 27.48
C VAL A 340 -6.71 -3.49 28.08
N ARG A 341 -7.87 -4.10 28.37
CA ARG A 341 -7.99 -5.52 28.75
C ARG A 341 -7.56 -6.53 27.67
N GLU A 342 -7.99 -6.39 26.42
CA GLU A 342 -7.52 -7.25 25.32
C GLU A 342 -6.02 -7.05 25.02
N GLN A 343 -5.51 -5.82 25.18
CA GLN A 343 -4.08 -5.50 25.07
C GLN A 343 -3.26 -6.05 26.24
N GLU A 344 -3.84 -6.26 27.42
CA GLU A 344 -3.16 -6.76 28.62
C GLU A 344 -3.32 -8.29 28.81
N GLU A 345 -4.44 -8.89 28.38
CA GLU A 345 -4.73 -10.32 28.59
C GLU A 345 -4.26 -11.25 27.45
N SER A 346 -4.09 -10.74 26.21
CA SER A 346 -3.59 -11.54 25.07
C SER A 346 -2.10 -11.42 24.67
N PRO A 347 -1.28 -10.44 25.10
CA PRO A 347 0.05 -10.23 24.52
C PRO A 347 1.09 -11.27 24.99
N GLN A 348 0.99 -11.83 26.20
CA GLN A 348 2.11 -12.66 26.70
C GLN A 348 2.32 -13.98 25.92
N ARG A 349 1.31 -14.48 25.19
CA ARG A 349 1.44 -15.72 24.39
C ARG A 349 1.91 -15.50 22.95
N LEU A 350 1.76 -14.30 22.40
CA LEU A 350 2.10 -13.99 21.00
C LEU A 350 3.50 -13.38 20.86
N TYR A 351 3.99 -12.71 21.91
CA TYR A 351 5.27 -12.01 21.86
C TYR A 351 6.42 -12.98 22.09
N LYS A 352 7.30 -13.05 21.10
CA LYS A 352 8.56 -13.81 21.19
C LYS A 352 9.67 -12.88 21.72
N PRO A 353 10.65 -13.37 22.50
CA PRO A 353 11.82 -12.57 22.84
C PRO A 353 12.55 -12.18 21.54
N PHE A 354 12.79 -10.88 21.32
CA PHE A 354 13.38 -10.37 20.09
C PHE A 354 14.73 -11.04 19.75
N CYS A 355 15.52 -11.35 20.79
CA CYS A 355 16.85 -11.94 20.66
C CYS A 355 16.86 -13.46 20.43
N GLU A 356 15.74 -14.12 20.69
CA GLU A 356 15.62 -15.58 20.63
C GLU A 356 14.64 -16.03 19.55
N ALA A 357 14.01 -15.07 18.86
CA ALA A 357 13.11 -15.37 17.79
C ALA A 357 13.87 -15.98 16.59
N ALA A 358 13.26 -16.97 15.95
CA ALA A 358 13.75 -17.47 14.68
C ALA A 358 13.62 -16.40 13.58
N ASP A 359 14.40 -16.56 12.51
CA ASP A 359 14.40 -15.73 11.30
C ASP A 359 13.10 -15.94 10.50
N THR A 360 11.95 -15.60 11.08
CA THR A 360 10.65 -15.71 10.42
C THR A 360 10.29 -14.38 9.78
N VAL A 361 10.30 -14.33 8.44
CA VAL A 361 9.87 -13.17 7.63
C VAL A 361 8.34 -13.11 7.50
N GLU A 362 7.60 -13.88 8.30
CA GLU A 362 6.14 -13.96 8.26
C GLU A 362 5.48 -12.82 9.03
N PHE A 363 4.58 -12.08 8.37
CA PHE A 363 3.80 -11.03 9.02
C PHE A 363 2.44 -11.57 9.54
N PRO A 364 1.93 -11.12 10.71
CA PRO A 364 2.58 -10.24 11.68
C PRO A 364 3.52 -11.00 12.61
N ASN A 365 4.63 -10.37 13.01
CA ASN A 365 5.45 -10.84 14.13
C ASN A 365 5.28 -9.90 15.32
N TYR A 366 5.24 -10.48 16.53
CA TYR A 366 5.22 -9.74 17.78
C TYR A 366 6.51 -10.04 18.55
N PHE A 367 7.29 -9.00 18.81
CA PHE A 367 8.56 -9.10 19.52
C PHE A 367 8.52 -8.32 20.82
N SER A 368 9.11 -8.88 21.87
CA SER A 368 9.39 -8.18 23.12
C SER A 368 10.88 -8.17 23.39
N TYR A 369 11.40 -7.05 23.88
CA TYR A 369 12.79 -6.94 24.31
C TYR A 369 12.83 -6.37 25.72
N ARG A 370 13.59 -7.03 26.60
CA ARG A 370 13.87 -6.54 27.95
C ARG A 370 15.38 -6.45 28.11
N PRO A 371 15.97 -5.24 28.23
CA PRO A 371 17.41 -5.10 28.39
C PRO A 371 17.85 -5.73 29.72
N GLN A 372 18.97 -6.47 29.69
CA GLN A 372 19.57 -7.06 30.90
C GLN A 372 20.49 -6.06 31.65
N GLY A 373 20.64 -4.84 31.13
CA GLY A 373 21.44 -3.77 31.72
C GLY A 373 21.56 -2.55 30.78
N ALA A 374 22.06 -1.43 31.29
CA ALA A 374 22.31 -0.25 30.46
C ALA A 374 23.35 -0.56 29.37
N GLY A 375 23.02 -0.25 28.11
CA GLY A 375 23.91 -0.51 26.96
C GLY A 375 23.87 -1.94 26.40
N THR A 376 22.99 -2.81 26.91
CA THR A 376 22.77 -4.13 26.29
C THR A 376 22.08 -3.96 24.93
N CYS A 377 22.81 -4.29 23.86
CA CYS A 377 22.30 -4.31 22.49
C CYS A 377 21.94 -5.75 22.10
N CYS A 378 20.88 -5.89 21.33
CA CYS A 378 20.43 -7.16 20.79
C CYS A 378 20.22 -7.01 19.28
N THR A 379 20.79 -7.94 18.52
CA THR A 379 20.80 -7.90 17.06
C THR A 379 20.02 -9.09 16.54
N GLN A 380 19.12 -8.84 15.59
CA GLN A 380 18.47 -9.86 14.80
C GLN A 380 18.86 -9.70 13.33
N THR A 381 19.05 -10.81 12.61
CA THR A 381 19.40 -10.78 11.19
C THR A 381 18.25 -11.35 10.37
N PHE A 382 17.82 -10.62 9.35
CA PHE A 382 16.85 -11.12 8.38
C PHE A 382 17.57 -11.31 7.05
N SER A 383 17.38 -12.47 6.41
CA SER A 383 17.95 -12.76 5.10
C SER A 383 16.83 -12.83 4.06
N SER A 384 17.13 -12.38 2.86
CA SER A 384 16.20 -12.45 1.72
C SER A 384 16.89 -13.08 0.50
N MET A 385 16.11 -13.46 -0.50
CA MET A 385 16.65 -13.98 -1.76
C MET A 385 17.41 -12.90 -2.54
N TYR A 386 18.36 -13.31 -3.39
CA TYR A 386 19.09 -12.37 -4.25
C TYR A 386 18.12 -11.55 -5.13
N ASN A 387 18.38 -10.25 -5.29
CA ASN A 387 17.52 -9.27 -6.00
C ASN A 387 16.11 -9.07 -5.42
N THR A 388 15.88 -9.43 -4.15
CA THR A 388 14.65 -9.07 -3.44
C THR A 388 14.92 -7.95 -2.45
N ARG A 389 13.89 -7.16 -2.13
CA ARG A 389 13.99 -6.00 -1.24
C ARG A 389 13.29 -6.33 0.08
N LEU A 390 14.00 -6.20 1.19
CA LEU A 390 13.37 -6.36 2.52
C LEU A 390 12.66 -5.04 2.89
N THR A 391 11.44 -5.15 3.41
CA THR A 391 10.67 -4.02 3.94
C THR A 391 10.32 -4.31 5.39
N LEU A 392 10.58 -3.37 6.32
CA LEU A 392 10.42 -3.59 7.75
C LEU A 392 9.40 -2.62 8.36
N HIS A 393 8.14 -3.02 8.49
CA HIS A 393 7.11 -2.14 9.05
C HIS A 393 7.03 -2.23 10.59
N PHE A 394 7.10 -1.10 11.30
CA PHE A 394 6.89 -1.03 12.75
C PHE A 394 5.51 -0.49 13.07
N GLN A 395 4.56 -1.40 13.18
CA GLN A 395 3.16 -1.03 13.30
C GLN A 395 2.81 -0.31 14.62
N SER A 396 3.49 -0.67 15.71
CA SER A 396 3.40 0.01 17.02
C SER A 396 4.63 -0.36 17.83
N VAL A 397 5.30 0.64 18.39
CA VAL A 397 6.35 0.42 19.39
C VAL A 397 5.87 0.95 20.73
N PHE A 398 5.95 0.12 21.77
CA PHE A 398 5.58 0.51 23.12
C PHE A 398 6.80 0.46 24.04
N VAL A 399 7.12 1.60 24.63
CA VAL A 399 8.23 1.75 25.58
C VAL A 399 7.68 1.85 27.00
N ASN A 400 7.90 0.80 27.79
CA ASN A 400 7.42 0.67 29.17
C ASN A 400 8.17 1.53 30.20
N ASP A 401 9.43 1.92 29.94
CA ASP A 401 10.27 2.64 30.89
C ASP A 401 10.46 4.11 30.48
N ASN A 402 10.05 5.02 31.37
CA ASN A 402 10.07 6.47 31.18
C ASN A 402 11.47 7.10 31.23
N ARG A 403 12.51 6.35 31.63
CA ARG A 403 13.89 6.88 31.74
C ARG A 403 14.82 6.36 30.66
N THR A 404 14.38 5.42 29.83
CA THR A 404 15.23 4.77 28.84
C THR A 404 14.85 5.22 27.43
N ARG A 405 15.86 5.57 26.63
CA ARG A 405 15.70 5.78 25.19
C ARG A 405 16.01 4.46 24.50
N PHE A 406 15.08 3.98 23.68
CA PHE A 406 15.31 2.81 22.84
C PHE A 406 15.67 3.25 21.44
N ARG A 407 16.64 2.56 20.86
CA ARG A 407 17.09 2.80 19.50
C ARG A 407 17.06 1.50 18.73
N VAL A 408 16.51 1.55 17.52
CA VAL A 408 16.60 0.47 16.54
C VAL A 408 17.47 0.97 15.40
N GLU A 409 18.56 0.26 15.16
CA GLU A 409 19.47 0.50 14.05
C GLU A 409 19.33 -0.67 13.07
N ILE A 410 19.18 -0.36 11.79
CA ILE A 410 19.05 -1.32 10.69
C ILE A 410 20.31 -1.19 9.84
N TYR A 411 20.95 -2.30 9.52
CA TYR A 411 22.20 -2.34 8.78
C TYR A 411 22.05 -3.18 7.52
N ASP A 412 22.81 -2.84 6.48
CA ASP A 412 22.95 -3.59 5.22
C ASP A 412 23.92 -4.77 5.42
N GLY A 413 23.44 -5.76 6.16
CA GLY A 413 24.20 -6.95 6.50
C GLY A 413 24.23 -7.23 7.99
N LYS A 414 25.02 -8.24 8.37
CA LYS A 414 24.95 -8.88 9.68
C LYS A 414 25.58 -8.08 10.83
N PHE A 415 26.39 -7.07 10.52
CA PHE A 415 27.25 -6.39 11.50
C PHE A 415 27.03 -4.89 11.49
N ASP A 416 27.25 -4.25 12.64
CA ASP A 416 27.16 -2.80 12.86
C ASP A 416 28.20 -1.97 12.09
N VAL A 417 29.26 -2.61 11.59
CA VAL A 417 30.24 -2.00 10.66
C VAL A 417 29.72 -1.86 9.23
N MET A 418 28.59 -2.49 8.91
CA MET A 418 27.97 -2.40 7.59
C MET A 418 27.24 -1.06 7.41
N PRO A 419 26.87 -0.67 6.19
CA PRO A 419 26.11 0.55 5.96
C PRO A 419 24.85 0.61 6.84
N LEU A 420 24.74 1.66 7.67
CA LEU A 420 23.54 1.94 8.45
C LEU A 420 22.40 2.32 7.49
N LEU A 421 21.43 1.41 7.35
CA LEU A 421 20.24 1.59 6.54
C LEU A 421 19.17 2.39 7.26
N ALA A 422 19.03 2.33 8.58
CA ALA A 422 18.14 3.22 9.31
C ALA A 422 18.53 3.33 10.79
N ASN A 423 18.22 4.47 11.41
CA ASN A 423 18.32 4.65 12.85
C ASN A 423 17.05 5.35 13.35
N ILE A 424 16.30 4.64 14.18
CA ILE A 424 15.01 5.07 14.73
C ILE A 424 15.17 5.14 16.24
N THR A 425 14.87 6.29 16.82
CA THR A 425 14.91 6.51 18.27
C THR A 425 13.50 6.71 18.78
N PHE A 426 13.07 5.90 19.74
CA PHE A 426 11.73 5.93 20.32
C PHE A 426 11.76 6.67 21.65
N ASN A 427 10.97 7.73 21.75
CA ASN A 427 10.89 8.59 22.93
C ASN A 427 9.42 8.73 23.38
N ARG A 428 8.95 7.79 24.21
CA ARG A 428 7.59 7.74 24.81
C ARG A 428 6.45 7.50 23.80
N GLY A 429 5.53 6.58 24.17
CA GLY A 429 4.23 6.44 23.52
C GLY A 429 4.14 5.30 22.51
N ILE A 430 2.99 5.23 21.84
CA ILE A 430 2.76 4.37 20.67
C ILE A 430 3.21 5.18 19.45
N GLU A 431 4.36 4.82 18.90
CA GLU A 431 4.78 5.34 17.59
C GLU A 431 4.51 4.24 16.56
N SER A 432 3.58 4.51 15.64
CA SER A 432 3.44 3.70 14.42
C SER A 432 4.44 4.23 13.43
N LEU A 433 5.58 3.56 13.29
CA LEU A 433 6.52 3.86 12.23
C LEU A 433 6.22 2.92 11.08
N SER A 434 5.45 3.40 10.12
CA SER A 434 5.57 2.77 8.80
C SER A 434 7.03 2.98 8.41
N SER A 435 7.85 1.94 8.23
CA SER A 435 9.12 2.19 7.55
C SER A 435 8.71 2.66 6.18
N TYR A 436 8.82 3.97 6.01
CA TYR A 436 8.48 4.65 4.80
C TYR A 436 9.28 3.97 3.73
N SER A 437 8.53 3.39 2.81
CA SER A 437 8.97 2.51 1.75
C SER A 437 10.41 2.82 1.40
N ASN A 438 11.30 1.84 1.48
CA ASN A 438 12.21 1.48 0.39
C ASN A 438 13.22 0.46 0.85
N GLU A 439 13.20 -0.69 0.18
CA GLU A 439 14.43 -1.20 -0.42
C GLU A 439 15.62 -1.20 0.54
N LEU A 440 15.56 -2.02 1.59
CA LEU A 440 16.81 -2.55 2.13
C LEU A 440 17.36 -3.41 0.97
N LEU A 441 18.45 -2.92 0.35
CA LEU A 441 19.11 -3.59 -0.77
C LEU A 441 19.72 -4.92 -0.33
#